data_AF-A0A8T5S6G9-F1
#
_entry.id   AF-A0A8T5S6G9-F1
#
_cell.length_a   1.000
_cell.length_b   1.000
_cell.length_c   1.000
_cell.angle_alpha   90.00
_cell.angle_beta   90.00
_cell.angle_gamma   90.00
#
_symmetry.space_group_name_H-M   'P 1'
#
loop_
_entity.id
_entity.type
_entity.pdbx_description
1 polymer ?
#
loop_
_entity_poly.entity_id
_entity_poly.type
_entity_poly.pdbx_seq_one_letter_code
_entity_poly.pdbx_strand_id
1 'polypeptide(L)'
;MENKEIVRFLVIIGGIIGIFQAILSFGNWGLGFWGPMAAVNIFSSIVGIIIAILVLLSVFRPGDPIPYKAWLLILFGVLLTFFNSWVGGVLVLVAGILWLVWKL
;
A
#
# COMPACT_ATOMS: atom_id res chain seq x y z
N MET A 1 -15.99 8.50 15.61
CA MET A 1 -14.65 8.46 15.01
C MET A 1 -14.50 9.72 14.18
N GLU A 2 -13.45 10.48 14.40
CA GLU A 2 -13.16 11.62 13.52
C GLU A 2 -12.78 11.11 12.12
N ASN A 3 -13.13 11.86 11.07
CA ASN A 3 -12.78 11.56 9.67
C ASN A 3 -11.30 11.18 9.49
N LYS A 4 -10.43 11.79 10.29
CA LYS A 4 -9.00 11.52 10.35
C LYS A 4 -8.65 10.12 10.86
N GLU A 5 -9.36 9.62 11.87
CA GLU A 5 -9.13 8.29 12.43
C GLU A 5 -9.50 7.20 11.42
N ILE A 6 -10.57 7.40 10.64
CA ILE A 6 -11.01 6.47 9.60
C ILE A 6 -9.95 6.36 8.49
N VAL A 7 -9.48 7.51 7.98
CA VAL A 7 -8.40 7.54 6.97
C VAL A 7 -7.14 6.86 7.51
N ARG A 8 -6.75 7.17 8.74
CA ARG A 8 -5.58 6.58 9.39
C ARG A 8 -5.70 5.06 9.48
N PHE A 9 -6.85 4.56 9.90
CA PHE A 9 -7.13 3.14 10.02
C PHE A 9 -7.07 2.43 8.67
N LEU A 10 -7.68 2.99 7.63
CA LEU A 10 -7.65 2.45 6.27
C LEU A 10 -6.22 2.35 5.71
N VAL A 11 -5.37 3.34 6.00
CA VAL A 11 -3.99 3.36 5.50
C VAL A 11 -3.12 2.36 6.26
N ILE A 12 -3.32 2.19 7.57
CA ILE A 12 -2.62 1.16 8.35
C ILE A 12 -3.01 -0.23 7.84
N ILE A 13 -4.32 -0.51 7.72
CA ILE A 13 -4.78 -1.81 7.24
C ILE A 13 -4.34 -2.03 5.80
N GLY A 14 -4.47 -1.03 4.93
CA GLY A 14 -4.03 -1.12 3.54
C GLY A 14 -2.54 -1.40 3.40
N GLY A 15 -1.70 -0.75 4.21
CA GLY A 15 -0.27 -1.02 4.28
C GLY A 15 0.04 -2.43 4.78
N ILE A 16 -0.59 -2.88 5.87
CA ILE A 16 -0.38 -4.24 6.42
C ILE A 16 -0.82 -5.31 5.41
N ILE A 17 -2.03 -5.21 4.87
CA ILE A 17 -2.55 -6.14 3.87
C ILE A 17 -1.67 -6.13 2.62
N GLY A 18 -1.19 -4.96 2.19
CA GLY A 18 -0.26 -4.83 1.07
C GLY A 18 1.04 -5.58 1.30
N ILE A 19 1.63 -5.50 2.49
CA ILE A 19 2.84 -6.29 2.84
C ILE A 19 2.54 -7.79 2.73
N PHE A 20 1.44 -8.27 3.33
CA PHE A 20 1.09 -9.69 3.29
C PHE A 20 0.86 -10.18 1.86
N GLN A 21 0.14 -9.42 1.02
CA GLN A 21 -0.09 -9.80 -0.37
C GLN A 21 1.19 -9.88 -1.18
N ALA A 22 2.07 -8.89 -1.05
CA ALA A 22 3.34 -8.89 -1.78
C ALA A 22 4.25 -10.06 -1.35
N ILE A 23 4.25 -10.43 -0.06
CA ILE A 23 4.98 -11.60 0.47
C ILE A 23 4.37 -12.91 -0.04
N LEU A 24 3.05 -13.07 -0.01
CA LEU A 24 2.39 -14.27 -0.54
C LEU A 24 2.63 -14.43 -2.04
N SER A 25 2.63 -13.32 -2.78
CA SER A 25 2.98 -13.29 -4.20
C SER A 25 4.44 -13.70 -4.45
N PHE A 26 5.34 -13.45 -3.50
CA PHE A 26 6.73 -13.92 -3.56
C PHE A 26 6.80 -15.45 -3.33
N GLY A 27 6.06 -15.98 -2.35
CA GLY A 27 6.05 -17.41 -2.01
C GLY A 27 5.40 -18.31 -3.04
N ASN A 28 4.38 -17.83 -3.76
CA ASN A 28 3.60 -18.64 -4.71
C ASN A 28 4.38 -19.14 -5.94
N TRP A 29 5.58 -18.60 -6.22
CA TRP A 29 6.33 -18.93 -7.44
C TRP A 29 7.66 -19.67 -7.18
N GLY A 30 8.08 -19.80 -5.92
CA GLY A 30 9.34 -20.46 -5.54
C GLY A 30 9.37 -21.99 -5.70
N LEU A 31 8.24 -22.63 -6.04
CA LEU A 31 8.11 -24.09 -6.05
C LEU A 31 8.12 -24.75 -7.44
N GLY A 32 8.30 -24.01 -8.54
CA GLY A 32 8.33 -24.67 -9.86
C GLY A 32 8.60 -23.82 -11.10
N PHE A 33 8.75 -22.49 -10.99
CA PHE A 33 8.98 -21.63 -12.15
C PHE A 33 10.26 -20.80 -11.97
N TRP A 34 11.33 -21.24 -12.64
CA TRP A 34 12.60 -20.53 -12.70
C TRP A 34 12.76 -19.99 -14.13
N GLY A 35 12.61 -18.68 -14.31
CA GLY A 35 12.68 -18.03 -15.62
C GLY A 35 12.48 -16.51 -15.54
N PRO A 36 12.58 -15.78 -16.68
CA PRO A 36 12.48 -14.32 -16.72
C PRO A 36 11.19 -13.78 -16.09
N MET A 37 10.09 -14.51 -16.25
CA MET A 37 8.78 -14.14 -15.71
C MET A 37 8.73 -14.25 -14.17
N ALA A 38 9.47 -15.20 -13.58
CA ALA A 38 9.62 -15.31 -12.13
C ALA A 38 10.45 -14.14 -11.56
N ALA A 39 11.51 -13.72 -12.25
CA ALA A 39 12.31 -12.57 -11.85
C ALA A 39 11.51 -11.25 -11.84
N VAL A 40 10.66 -11.03 -12.86
CA VAL A 40 9.76 -9.86 -12.92
C VAL A 40 8.77 -9.86 -11.76
N ASN A 41 8.18 -11.01 -11.42
CA ASN A 41 7.24 -11.12 -10.30
C ASN A 41 7.93 -10.91 -8.95
N ILE A 42 9.13 -11.47 -8.75
CA ILE A 42 9.92 -11.25 -7.54
C ILE A 42 10.25 -9.77 -7.39
N PHE A 43 10.71 -9.12 -8.46
CA PHE A 43 10.98 -7.69 -8.46
C PHE A 43 9.72 -6.89 -8.12
N SER A 44 8.58 -7.22 -8.74
CA SER A 44 7.29 -6.58 -8.47
C SER A 44 6.88 -6.71 -7.00
N SER A 45 7.02 -7.91 -6.42
CA SER A 45 6.76 -8.15 -5.00
C SER A 45 7.67 -7.36 -4.07
N ILE A 46 8.98 -7.27 -4.37
CA ILE A 46 9.92 -6.46 -3.57
C ILE A 46 9.50 -4.99 -3.59
N VAL A 47 9.19 -4.46 -4.77
CA VAL A 47 8.73 -3.07 -4.93
C VAL A 47 7.42 -2.85 -4.17
N GLY A 48 6.47 -3.78 -4.26
CA GLY A 48 5.20 -3.74 -3.52
C GLY A 48 5.39 -3.69 -2.00
N ILE A 49 6.32 -4.48 -1.46
CA ILE A 49 6.68 -4.45 -0.03
C ILE A 49 7.25 -3.07 0.34
N ILE A 50 8.18 -2.53 -0.45
CA ILE A 50 8.79 -1.22 -0.19
C ILE A 50 7.71 -0.13 -0.14
N ILE A 51 6.80 -0.11 -1.13
CA ILE A 51 5.72 0.88 -1.16
C ILE A 51 4.80 0.71 0.05
N ALA A 52 4.44 -0.52 0.42
CA ALA A 52 3.57 -0.78 1.56
C ALA A 52 4.20 -0.31 2.88
N ILE A 53 5.53 -0.46 3.03
CA ILE A 53 6.28 0.09 4.16
C ILE A 53 6.24 1.62 4.14
N LEU A 54 6.44 2.26 2.98
CA LEU A 54 6.32 3.73 2.85
C LEU A 54 4.92 4.24 3.22
N VAL A 55 3.88 3.49 2.86
CA VAL A 55 2.50 3.76 3.25
C VAL A 55 2.36 3.69 4.78
N LEU A 56 2.88 2.65 5.44
CA LEU A 56 2.81 2.57 6.91
C LEU A 56 3.59 3.71 7.58
N LEU A 57 4.81 4.00 7.09
CA LEU A 57 5.63 5.09 7.60
C LEU A 57 4.94 6.45 7.47
N SER A 58 4.10 6.64 6.45
CA SER A 58 3.34 7.88 6.29
C SER A 58 2.37 8.13 7.45
N VAL A 59 1.91 7.08 8.15
CA VAL A 59 0.95 7.19 9.26
C VAL A 59 1.61 7.42 10.62
N PHE A 60 2.87 7.03 10.79
CA PHE A 60 3.59 7.09 12.07
C PHE A 60 4.39 8.38 12.28
N ARG A 61 4.22 9.40 11.44
CA ARG A 61 4.96 10.66 11.58
C ARG A 61 4.54 11.41 12.86
N PRO A 62 5.47 11.69 13.79
CA PRO A 62 5.16 12.47 14.98
C PRO A 62 4.76 13.90 14.60
N GLY A 63 3.69 14.42 15.18
CA GLY A 63 3.25 15.81 15.01
C GLY A 63 2.18 16.06 13.95
N ASP A 64 1.88 15.10 13.07
CA ASP A 64 0.79 15.27 12.08
C ASP A 64 0.13 13.91 11.71
N PRO A 65 -0.95 13.48 12.40
CA PRO A 65 -1.49 12.12 12.28
C PRO A 65 -2.28 11.80 10.99
N ILE A 66 -1.80 12.26 9.83
CA ILE A 66 -2.45 12.00 8.55
C ILE A 66 -1.38 11.62 7.54
N PRO A 67 -1.59 10.55 6.77
CA PRO A 67 -0.57 10.11 5.86
C PRO A 67 -0.47 11.07 4.69
N TYR A 68 0.51 11.97 4.75
CA TYR A 68 0.83 12.95 3.72
C TYR A 68 -0.36 13.77 3.16
N LYS A 69 -0.05 14.60 2.15
CA LYS A 69 -1.06 15.22 1.28
C LYS A 69 -1.84 14.10 0.58
N ALA A 70 -3.16 14.26 0.40
CA ALA A 70 -4.03 13.24 -0.20
C ALA A 70 -3.51 12.65 -1.52
N TRP A 71 -2.84 13.47 -2.35
CA TRP A 71 -2.25 13.01 -3.61
C TRP A 71 -1.16 11.94 -3.43
N LEU A 72 -0.40 11.94 -2.33
CA LEU A 72 0.62 10.92 -2.05
C LEU A 72 -0.02 9.58 -1.69
N LEU A 73 -1.12 9.59 -0.94
CA LEU A 73 -1.90 8.39 -0.68
C LEU A 73 -2.46 7.79 -1.96
N ILE A 74 -3.01 8.64 -2.83
CA ILE A 74 -3.51 8.20 -4.14
C ILE A 74 -2.37 7.60 -4.96
N LEU A 75 -1.21 8.26 -5.01
CA LEU A 75 -0.02 7.75 -5.71
C LEU A 75 0.41 6.39 -5.16
N PHE A 76 0.55 6.24 -3.84
CA PHE A 76 0.96 4.98 -3.23
C PHE A 76 -0.08 3.88 -3.40
N GLY A 77 -1.37 4.20 -3.31
CA GLY A 77 -2.44 3.24 -3.57
C GLY A 77 -2.40 2.71 -4.99
N VAL A 78 -2.23 3.60 -5.99
CA VAL A 78 -2.05 3.19 -7.40
C VAL A 78 -0.83 2.28 -7.54
N LEU A 79 0.32 2.69 -7.03
CA LEU A 79 1.55 1.90 -7.12
C LEU A 79 1.39 0.52 -6.47
N LEU A 80 0.78 0.42 -5.28
CA LEU A 80 0.49 -0.86 -4.63
C LEU A 80 -0.39 -1.77 -5.48
N THR A 81 -1.41 -1.21 -6.13
CA THR A 81 -2.28 -2.00 -7.02
C THR A 81 -1.51 -2.58 -8.21
N PHE A 82 -0.53 -1.86 -8.75
CA PHE A 82 0.33 -2.36 -9.83
C PHE A 82 1.35 -3.40 -9.35
N PHE A 83 1.88 -3.26 -8.13
CA PHE A 83 2.98 -4.08 -7.60
C PHE A 83 2.50 -5.19 -6.65
N ASN A 84 1.61 -6.06 -7.14
CA ASN A 84 1.17 -7.29 -6.45
C ASN A 84 0.45 -7.09 -5.08
N SER A 85 -0.04 -5.89 -4.80
CA SER A 85 -0.72 -5.56 -3.53
C SER A 85 -2.09 -4.94 -3.78
N TRP A 86 -2.93 -5.61 -4.58
CA TRP A 86 -4.20 -5.10 -5.06
C TRP A 86 -5.13 -4.58 -3.95
N VAL A 87 -5.39 -5.41 -2.93
CA VAL A 87 -6.35 -5.05 -1.87
C VAL A 87 -5.77 -3.96 -0.98
N GLY A 88 -4.49 -4.04 -0.66
CA GLY A 88 -3.78 -3.00 0.07
C GLY A 88 -3.81 -1.66 -0.68
N GLY A 89 -3.55 -1.69 -1.98
CA GLY A 89 -3.55 -0.51 -2.85
C GLY A 89 -4.93 0.15 -2.95
N VAL A 90 -6.00 -0.64 -3.12
CA VAL A 90 -7.38 -0.12 -3.14
C VAL A 90 -7.75 0.55 -1.82
N LEU A 91 -7.40 -0.05 -0.67
CA LEU A 91 -7.68 0.55 0.64
C LEU A 91 -6.95 1.89 0.82
N VAL A 92 -5.68 1.96 0.41
CA VAL A 92 -4.88 3.19 0.47
C VAL A 92 -5.42 4.25 -0.50
N LEU A 93 -5.88 3.85 -1.68
CA LEU A 93 -6.53 4.72 -2.66
C LEU A 93 -7.82 5.33 -2.12
N VAL A 94 -8.70 4.50 -1.56
CA VAL A 94 -9.95 4.94 -0.93
C VAL A 94 -9.65 5.92 0.21
N ALA A 95 -8.65 5.61 1.05
CA ALA A 95 -8.24 6.51 2.11
C ALA A 95 -7.74 7.86 1.57
N GLY A 96 -6.97 7.86 0.48
CA GLY A 96 -6.49 9.07 -0.19
C GLY A 96 -7.63 9.92 -0.76
N ILE A 97 -8.61 9.29 -1.40
CA ILE A 97 -9.79 9.98 -1.95
C ILE A 97 -10.64 10.57 -0.82
N LEU A 98 -10.94 9.80 0.22
CA LEU A 98 -11.68 10.28 1.39
C LEU A 98 -10.98 11.46 2.06
N TRP A 99 -9.66 11.38 2.18
CA TRP A 99 -8.86 12.47 2.73
C TRP A 99 -8.92 13.74 1.87
N LEU A 100 -8.96 13.59 0.54
CA LEU A 100 -9.09 14.72 -0.38
C LEU A 100 -10.46 15.39 -0.25
N VAL A 101 -11.53 14.59 -0.20
CA VAL A 101 -12.91 15.07 -0.13
C VAL A 101 -13.22 15.73 1.21
N TRP A 102 -12.69 15.21 2.32
CA TRP A 102 -12.99 15.75 3.66
C TRP A 102 -12.11 16.92 4.09
N LYS A 103 -11.04 17.22 3.32
CA LYS A 103 -10.14 18.34 3.59
C LYS A 103 -10.41 19.54 2.67
N LEU A 104 -11.24 19.37 1.65
CA LEU A 104 -11.88 20.44 0.87
C LEU A 104 -13.15 20.90 1.59
#